data_AF-A0A662KG08-F1
#
_entry.id   AF-A0A662KG08-F1
#
_cell.length_a   1.000
_cell.length_b   1.000
_cell.length_c   1.000
_cell.angle_alpha   90.00
_cell.angle_beta   90.00
_cell.angle_gamma   90.00
#
_symmetry.space_group_name_H-M   'P 1'
#
loop_
_entity.id
_entity.type
_entity.pdbx_description
1 polymer ?
#
loop_
_entity_poly.entity_id
_entity_poly.type
_entity_poly.pdbx_seq_one_letter_code
_entity_poly.pdbx_strand_id
1 'polypeptide(L)' 'DTHIFRANRNSYILEEKIARMAGYSDRMEIYNEFDKRQKILEKMVEENILDYYEVVKCIWTYYREGEKGLPFTL' A
#
# COMPACT_ATOMS: atom_id res chain seq x y z
N ASP A 1 -11.51 -2.50 -20.28
CA ASP A 1 -10.70 -3.47 -19.53
C ASP A 1 -10.41 -2.85 -18.16
N THR A 2 -10.95 -3.43 -17.09
CA THR A 2 -10.99 -2.80 -15.76
C THR A 2 -10.88 -3.87 -14.69
N HIS A 3 -10.01 -3.64 -13.71
CA HIS A 3 -9.93 -4.49 -12.54
C HIS A 3 -10.92 -4.00 -11.47
N ILE A 4 -11.79 -4.87 -10.99
CA ILE A 4 -12.75 -4.57 -9.92
C ILE A 4 -12.35 -5.36 -8.68
N PHE A 5 -11.99 -4.65 -7.62
CA PHE A 5 -11.74 -5.30 -6.33
C PHE A 5 -13.07 -5.68 -5.66
N ARG A 6 -13.59 -6.85 -6.03
CA ARG A 6 -14.86 -7.38 -5.51
C ARG A 6 -14.86 -7.60 -4.00
N ALA A 7 -13.67 -7.76 -3.42
CA ALA A 7 -13.49 -7.99 -1.98
C ALA A 7 -13.23 -6.69 -1.17
N ASN A 8 -13.57 -5.53 -1.74
CA ASN A 8 -13.42 -4.26 -1.04
C ASN A 8 -14.38 -4.20 0.16
N ARG A 9 -13.83 -4.01 1.36
CA ARG A 9 -14.54 -3.99 2.66
C ARG A 9 -15.30 -5.29 3.00
N ASN A 10 -14.85 -6.42 2.48
CA ASN A 10 -15.32 -7.76 2.85
C ASN A 10 -14.23 -8.83 2.58
N SER A 11 -12.96 -8.45 2.69
CA SER A 11 -11.83 -9.36 2.45
C SER A 11 -11.45 -10.08 3.72
N TYR A 12 -11.77 -11.38 3.78
CA TYR A 12 -11.41 -12.24 4.91
C TYR A 12 -9.91 -12.20 5.23
N ILE A 13 -9.04 -12.14 4.21
CA ILE A 13 -7.59 -12.09 4.44
C ILE A 13 -7.16 -10.76 5.07
N LEU A 14 -7.68 -9.64 4.57
CA LEU A 14 -7.34 -8.33 5.14
C LEU A 14 -7.85 -8.20 6.57
N GLU A 15 -9.12 -8.53 6.81
CA GLU A 15 -9.78 -8.30 8.07
C GLU A 15 -9.42 -9.34 9.14
N GLU A 16 -9.50 -10.63 8.82
CA GLU A 16 -9.39 -11.71 9.82
C GLU A 16 -7.96 -12.21 10.01
N LYS A 17 -7.05 -11.96 9.05
CA LYS A 17 -5.66 -12.38 9.17
C LYS A 17 -4.73 -11.20 9.39
N ILE A 18 -4.67 -10.28 8.43
CA ILE A 18 -3.67 -9.22 8.45
C ILE A 18 -3.99 -8.19 9.53
N ALA A 19 -5.24 -7.71 9.63
CA ALA A 19 -5.59 -6.69 10.60
C ALA A 19 -5.38 -7.19 12.05
N ARG A 20 -5.73 -8.45 12.32
CA ARG A 20 -5.46 -9.11 13.61
C ARG A 20 -3.98 -9.23 13.92
N MET A 21 -3.17 -9.67 12.95
CA MET A 21 -1.72 -9.79 13.11
C MET A 21 -1.04 -8.43 13.33
N ALA A 22 -1.56 -7.37 12.69
CA ALA A 22 -1.11 -6.00 12.87
C ALA A 22 -1.59 -5.36 14.19
N GLY A 23 -2.50 -6.01 14.92
CA GLY A 23 -2.99 -5.54 16.22
C GLY A 23 -4.02 -4.42 16.15
N TYR A 24 -4.74 -4.27 15.03
CA TYR A 24 -5.81 -3.27 14.92
C TYR A 24 -7.01 -3.63 15.81
N SER A 25 -7.53 -2.63 16.54
CA SER A 25 -8.75 -2.75 17.33
C SER A 25 -9.99 -2.81 16.43
N ASP A 26 -10.04 -1.93 15.41
CA ASP A 26 -11.00 -2.02 14.33
C ASP A 26 -10.33 -2.60 13.09
N ARG A 27 -10.77 -3.80 12.68
CA ARG A 27 -10.20 -4.51 11.54
C ARG A 27 -10.37 -3.75 10.23
N MET A 28 -11.35 -2.85 10.13
CA MET A 28 -11.57 -2.03 8.94
C MET A 28 -10.44 -1.03 8.71
N GLU A 29 -9.65 -0.69 9.74
CA GLU A 29 -8.51 0.22 9.62
C GLU A 29 -7.42 -0.30 8.67
N ILE A 30 -7.37 -1.62 8.42
CA ILE A 30 -6.43 -2.21 7.44
C ILE A 30 -6.62 -1.64 6.03
N TYR A 31 -7.84 -1.22 5.69
CA TYR A 31 -8.13 -0.63 4.39
C TYR A 31 -7.48 0.75 4.23
N ASN A 32 -7.23 1.47 5.33
CA ASN A 32 -6.49 2.74 5.27
C ASN A 32 -5.04 2.51 4.83
N GLU A 33 -4.39 1.45 5.33
CA GLU A 33 -3.04 1.06 4.92
C GLU A 33 -3.02 0.53 3.48
N PHE A 34 -4.05 -0.23 3.09
CA PHE A 34 -4.23 -0.67 1.71
C PHE A 34 -4.33 0.52 0.73
N ASP A 35 -5.24 1.46 1.02
CA ASP A 35 -5.47 2.65 0.18
C ASP A 35 -4.21 3.54 0.14
N LYS A 36 -3.49 3.66 1.26
CA LYS A 36 -2.23 4.39 1.32
C LYS A 36 -1.17 3.77 0.40
N ARG A 37 -1.00 2.44 0.45
CA ARG A 37 -0.03 1.75 -0.42
C ARG A 37 -0.43 1.80 -1.88
N GLN A 38 -1.72 1.76 -2.19
CA GLN A 38 -2.22 2.01 -3.54
C GLN A 38 -1.75 3.38 -4.04
N LYS A 39 -1.96 4.45 -3.27
CA LYS A 39 -1.54 5.81 -3.64
C LYS A 39 -0.03 5.93 -3.86
N ILE A 40 0.78 5.26 -3.05
CA ILE A 40 2.24 5.23 -3.26
C ILE A 40 2.59 4.63 -4.63
N LEU A 41 1.95 3.51 -5.00
CA LEU A 41 2.18 2.86 -6.30
C LEU A 41 1.67 3.72 -7.46
N GLU A 42 0.50 4.35 -7.33
CA GLU A 42 -0.03 5.30 -8.33
C GLU A 42 0.95 6.46 -8.51
N LYS A 43 1.47 7.02 -7.42
CA LYS A 43 2.43 8.12 -7.47
C LYS A 43 3.75 7.72 -8.11
N MET A 44 4.23 6.49 -7.90
CA MET A 44 5.40 5.97 -8.61
C MET A 44 5.18 5.96 -10.13
N VAL A 45 3.98 5.60 -10.60
CA VAL A 45 3.65 5.65 -12.03
C VAL A 45 3.58 7.08 -12.54
N GLU A 46 2.95 8.00 -11.79
CA GLU A 46 2.89 9.43 -12.15
C GLU A 46 4.28 10.07 -12.28
N GLU A 47 5.20 9.73 -11.37
CA GLU A 47 6.59 10.22 -11.38
C GLU A 47 7.50 9.40 -12.31
N ASN A 48 6.92 8.49 -13.12
CA ASN A 48 7.62 7.67 -14.11
C ASN A 48 8.72 6.75 -13.52
N ILE A 49 8.54 6.30 -12.29
CA ILE A 49 9.41 5.33 -11.61
C ILE A 49 8.99 3.92 -12.07
N LEU A 50 9.48 3.52 -13.24
CA LEU A 50 9.13 2.25 -13.89
C LEU A 50 10.30 1.26 -13.95
N ASP A 51 11.53 1.71 -13.75
CA ASP A 51 12.68 0.82 -13.70
C ASP A 51 12.61 -0.10 -12.49
N TYR A 52 12.93 -1.39 -12.70
CA TYR A 52 12.84 -2.42 -11.67
C TYR A 52 13.63 -2.05 -10.40
N TYR A 53 14.87 -1.56 -10.54
CA TYR A 53 15.71 -1.26 -9.40
C TYR A 53 15.25 -0.01 -8.66
N GLU A 54 14.71 0.98 -9.39
CA GLU A 54 14.12 2.17 -8.78
C GLU A 54 12.85 1.85 -8.00
N VAL A 55 11.98 0.99 -8.55
CA VAL A 55 10.78 0.49 -7.86
C VAL A 55 11.17 -0.24 -6.57
N VAL A 56 12.13 -1.17 -6.67
CA VAL A 56 12.63 -1.92 -5.51
C VAL A 56 13.21 -0.98 -4.46
N LYS A 57 14.03 0.01 -4.87
CA LYS A 57 14.59 1.01 -3.97
C LYS A 57 13.50 1.82 -3.26
N CYS A 58 12.47 2.26 -3.98
CA CYS A 58 11.36 3.02 -3.42
C CYS A 58 10.63 2.20 -2.33
N ILE A 59 10.28 0.94 -2.64
CA ILE A 59 9.60 0.03 -1.71
C ILE A 59 10.44 -0.19 -0.45
N TRP A 60 11.73 -0.54 -0.58
CA TRP A 60 12.59 -0.77 0.58
C TRP A 60 12.81 0.47 1.42
N THR A 61 12.88 1.65 0.80
CA THR A 61 13.05 2.90 1.52
C THR A 61 11.77 3.25 2.29
N TYR A 62 10.59 3.03 1.71
CA TYR A 62 9.32 3.14 2.42
C TYR A 62 9.24 2.20 3.64
N TYR A 63 9.65 0.94 3.49
CA TYR A 63 9.67 -0.01 4.62
C TYR A 63 10.61 0.42 5.75
N ARG A 64 11.71 1.11 5.44
CA ARG A 64 12.71 1.55 6.43
C ARG A 64 12.37 2.88 7.08
N GLU A 65 11.86 3.83 6.31
CA GLU A 65 11.77 5.25 6.69
C GLU A 65 10.33 5.79 6.64
N GLY A 66 9.36 4.97 6.23
CA GLY A 66 7.98 5.39 6.02
C GLY A 66 7.87 6.40 4.87
N GLU A 67 6.90 7.31 4.97
CA GLU A 67 6.64 8.33 3.94
C GLU A 67 7.84 9.26 3.68
N LYS A 68 8.66 9.53 4.70
CA LYS A 68 9.86 10.38 4.57
C LYS A 68 10.92 9.79 3.64
N GLY A 69 10.88 8.48 3.43
CA GLY A 69 11.78 7.76 2.55
C GLY A 69 11.36 7.76 1.08
N LEU A 70 10.18 8.29 0.76
CA LEU A 70 9.69 8.34 -0.61
C LEU A 70 10.37 9.49 -1.38
N PRO A 71 10.68 9.32 -2.67
CA PRO A 71 11.27 10.37 -3.50
C PRO A 71 10.23 11.44 -3.93
N PHE A 72 8.99 11.34 -3.45
CA PHE A 72 7.87 12.20 -3.77
C PHE A 72 6.98 12.40 -2.52
N THR A 73 6.09 13.38 -2.59
CA THR A 73 5.10 13.66 -1.55
C THR A 73 3.79 12.94 -1.86
N LEU A 74 3.15 12.41 -0.81
CA LEU A 74 1.83 11.77 -0.85
C LEU A 74 0.67 12.76 -0.68
#